data_AF-A0A522QN22-F1
#
_entry.id   AF-A0A522QN22-F1
#
_cell.length_a   1.000
_cell.length_b   1.000
_cell.length_c   1.000
_cell.angle_alpha   90.00
_cell.angle_beta   90.00
_cell.angle_gamma   90.00
#
_symmetry.space_group_name_H-M   'P 1'
#
loop_
_entity.id
_entity.type
_entity.pdbx_description
1 polymer ?
#
loop_
_entity_poly.entity_id
_entity_poly.type
_entity_poly.pdbx_seq_one_letter_code
_entity_poly.pdbx_strand_id
1 'polypeptide(L)' 'QTARRFIVSTDPDEHVARISEYLDLGFTHLVFHAPGPDQDKFLRLYGQEILPRLRALT' A
#
# COMPACT_ATOMS: atom_id res chain seq x y z
N GLN A 1 15.14 -9.59 -9.94
CA GLN A 1 15.62 -8.71 -8.86
C GLN A 1 14.55 -7.63 -8.66
N THR A 2 13.61 -7.80 -7.72
CA THR A 2 12.40 -6.95 -7.61
C THR A 2 12.10 -6.53 -6.17
N ALA A 3 12.35 -7.36 -5.16
CA ALA A 3 12.01 -7.05 -3.76
C ALA A 3 12.74 -5.85 -3.13
N ARG A 4 13.82 -5.31 -3.73
CA ARG A 4 14.57 -4.18 -3.12
C ARG A 4 13.88 -2.82 -3.25
N ARG A 5 12.91 -2.67 -4.16
CA ARG A 5 12.25 -1.38 -4.45
C ARG A 5 10.73 -1.40 -4.23
N PHE A 6 10.16 -2.55 -3.94
CA PHE A 6 8.72 -2.72 -3.76
C PHE A 6 8.43 -3.07 -2.30
N ILE A 7 7.31 -2.56 -1.78
CA ILE A 7 6.70 -3.11 -0.57
C ILE A 7 6.10 -4.46 -0.96
N VAL A 8 6.61 -5.55 -0.37
CA VAL A 8 6.19 -6.92 -0.68
C VAL A 8 5.87 -7.62 0.63
N SER A 9 4.59 -7.81 0.90
CA SER A 9 4.09 -8.55 2.06
C SER A 9 2.70 -9.12 1.77
N THR A 10 2.30 -10.14 2.52
CA THR A 10 0.91 -10.64 2.58
C THR A 10 0.17 -10.15 3.81
N ASP A 11 0.84 -9.43 4.72
CA ASP A 11 0.25 -8.82 5.91
C ASP A 11 -0.20 -7.38 5.60
N PRO A 12 -1.50 -7.05 5.67
CA PRO A 12 -1.98 -5.70 5.42
C PRO A 12 -1.40 -4.66 6.38
N ASP A 13 -1.11 -5.02 7.63
CA ASP A 13 -0.61 -4.07 8.62
C ASP A 13 0.85 -3.70 8.32
N GLU A 14 1.65 -4.65 7.80
CA GLU A 14 3.00 -4.35 7.30
C GLU A 14 2.96 -3.39 6.11
N HIS A 15 2.00 -3.55 5.18
CA HIS A 15 1.81 -2.58 4.09
C HIS A 15 1.49 -1.19 4.65
N VAL A 16 0.55 -1.09 5.59
CA VAL A 16 0.15 0.19 6.19
C VAL A 16 1.35 0.86 6.88
N ALA A 17 2.12 0.13 7.68
CA ALA A 17 3.30 0.66 8.36
C ALA A 17 4.38 1.16 7.38
N ARG A 18 4.63 0.41 6.30
CA ARG A 18 5.60 0.82 5.27
C ARG A 18 5.10 2.01 4.45
N ILE A 19 3.79 2.15 4.26
CA ILE A 19 3.18 3.30 3.56
C ILE A 19 3.16 4.55 4.46
N SER A 20 2.94 4.40 5.77
CA SER A 20 2.87 5.53 6.70
C SER A 20 4.19 6.31 6.77
N GLU A 21 5.33 5.66 6.51
CA GLU A 21 6.62 6.35 6.37
C GLU A 21 6.58 7.48 5.32
N TYR A 22 5.81 7.34 4.24
CA TYR A 22 5.62 8.42 3.26
C TYR A 22 4.68 9.52 3.76
N LEU A 23 3.68 9.16 4.57
CA LEU A 23 2.80 10.14 5.21
C LEU A 23 3.59 10.99 6.22
N ASP A 24 4.47 10.37 6.99
CA ASP A 24 5.37 11.03 7.95
C ASP A 24 6.33 12.01 7.25
N LEU A 25 6.70 11.73 6.00
CA LEU A 25 7.48 12.63 5.15
C LEU A 25 6.65 13.78 4.54
N GLY A 26 5.34 13.81 4.77
CA GLY A 26 4.43 14.87 4.32
C GLY A 26 3.79 14.64 2.95
N PHE A 27 3.92 13.44 2.36
CA PHE A 27 3.21 13.13 1.11
C PHE A 27 1.71 12.97 1.36
N THR A 28 0.89 13.68 0.58
CA THR A 28 -0.58 13.67 0.72
C THR A 28 -1.31 13.02 -0.45
N HIS A 29 -0.61 12.76 -1.56
CA HIS A 29 -1.18 12.13 -2.76
C HIS A 29 -0.38 10.89 -3.12
N LEU A 30 -0.88 9.72 -2.71
CA LEU A 30 -0.23 8.43 -2.93
C LEU A 30 -0.82 7.74 -4.17
N VAL A 31 0.05 7.35 -5.11
CA VAL A 31 -0.30 6.56 -6.30
C VAL A 31 0.25 5.15 -6.13
N PHE A 32 -0.62 4.15 -6.10
CA PHE A 32 -0.22 2.76 -5.90
C PHE A 32 -0.01 2.04 -7.23
N HIS A 33 1.09 1.29 -7.32
CA HIS A 33 1.43 0.48 -8.49
C HIS A 33 1.76 -0.95 -8.08
N ALA A 34 0.96 -1.90 -8.57
CA ALA A 34 1.18 -3.33 -8.34
C ALA A 34 1.67 -4.01 -9.63
N PRO A 35 2.74 -4.84 -9.56
CA PRO A 35 3.29 -5.50 -10.74
C PRO A 35 2.54 -6.78 -11.15
N GLY A 36 1.57 -7.24 -10.35
CA GLY A 36 0.85 -8.48 -10.60
C GLY A 36 -0.05 -8.41 -11.85
N PRO A 37 -0.31 -9.52 -12.55
CA PRO A 37 -1.16 -9.52 -13.74
C PRO A 37 -2.65 -9.29 -13.42
N ASP A 38 -3.09 -9.63 -12.21
CA ASP A 38 -4.48 -9.51 -11.75
C ASP A 38 -4.72 -8.16 -11.04
N GLN A 39 -4.97 -7.12 -11.83
CA GLN A 39 -5.15 -5.76 -11.34
C GLN A 39 -6.50 -5.55 -10.64
N ASP A 40 -7.58 -6.24 -11.04
CA ASP A 40 -8.88 -6.14 -10.36
C ASP A 40 -8.79 -6.64 -8.92
N LYS A 41 -8.14 -7.79 -8.71
CA LYS A 41 -7.89 -8.31 -7.38
C LYS A 41 -7.07 -7.35 -6.52
N PHE A 42 -6.03 -6.73 -7.08
CA PHE A 42 -5.25 -5.72 -6.37
C PHE A 42 -6.13 -4.55 -5.89
N LEU A 43 -6.90 -3.96 -6.79
CA LEU A 43 -7.77 -2.82 -6.47
C LEU A 43 -8.81 -3.16 -5.39
N ARG A 44 -9.46 -4.34 -5.50
CA ARG A 44 -10.42 -4.81 -4.49
C ARG A 44 -9.77 -5.02 -3.14
N LEU A 45 -8.64 -5.74 -3.11
CA LEU A 45 -7.94 -6.07 -1.86
C LEU A 45 -7.41 -4.80 -1.18
N TYR A 46 -6.76 -3.91 -1.92
CA TYR A 46 -6.27 -2.65 -1.36
C TYR A 46 -7.41 -1.73 -0.91
N GLY A 47 -8.51 -1.68 -1.66
CA GLY A 47 -9.70 -0.92 -1.29
C GLY A 47 -10.37 -1.42 -0.01
N GLN A 48 -10.33 -2.74 0.23
CA GLN A 48 -10.91 -3.37 1.42
C GLN A 48 -9.97 -3.31 2.63
N GLU A 49 -8.69 -3.60 2.44
CA GLU A 49 -7.76 -3.79 3.56
C GLU A 49 -6.88 -2.57 3.82
N ILE A 50 -6.33 -1.92 2.79
CA ILE A 50 -5.26 -0.93 2.98
C ILE A 50 -5.82 0.49 3.13
N LEU A 51 -6.67 0.92 2.20
CA LEU A 51 -7.15 2.30 2.17
C LEU A 51 -7.94 2.72 3.42
N PRO A 52 -8.82 1.89 4.01
CA PRO A 52 -9.52 2.26 5.25
C PRO A 52 -8.56 2.46 6.42
N ARG A 53 -7.54 1.60 6.55
CA ARG A 53 -6.52 1.69 7.62
C ARG A 53 -5.69 2.97 7.48
N LEU A 54 -5.24 3.31 6.27
CA LEU A 54 -4.49 4.56 6.02
C LEU A 54 -5.33 5.80 6.36
N ARG A 55 -6.62 5.82 6.01
CA ARG A 55 -7.53 6.93 6.33
C ARG A 55 -7.78 7.09 7.82
N ALA A 56 -7.58 6.04 8.62
CA ALA A 56 -7.72 6.12 10.08
C ALA A 56 -6.48 6.70 10.77
N LEU A 57 -5.35 6.85 10.07
CA LEU A 57 -4.12 7.46 10.58
C LEU A 57 -4.08 8.98 10.43
N THR A 58 -4.87 9.53 9.50
CA THR A 58 -4.93 10.95 9.13
C THR A 58 -6.20 11.60 9.63
#